data_AF-S3ZHS2-F1
#
_entry.id   AF-S3ZHS2-F1
#
_cell.length_a   1.000
_cell.length_b   1.000
_cell.length_c   1.000
_cell.angle_alpha   90.00
_cell.angle_beta   90.00
_cell.angle_gamma   90.00
#
_symmetry.space_group_name_H-M   'P 1'
#
loop_
_entity.id
_entity.type
_entity.pdbx_description
1 polymer ?
#
loop_
_entity_poly.entity_id
_entity_poly.type
_entity_poly.pdbx_seq_one_letter_code
_entity_poly.pdbx_strand_id
1 'polypeptide(L)'
;MEAGLVAATWSAALDDADDVAAVTARVRASVEADIAQARREFLALVEPGGRDADPALAASALAFAALRAVEQAAGEYRRCALAMLGRTPEAGAEARRAYVIEQNRRWFRANPNGADAVAAAAKAADAARARTAQYLLATRLEQLRVQAAAPTEAAARAVDWSAARARRPALDREVAGR
;
A
#
# COMPACT_ATOMS: atom_id res chain seq x y z
N MET A 1 3.43 -7.23 3.71
CA MET A 1 3.31 -5.90 4.35
C MET A 1 2.79 -4.87 3.35
N GLU A 2 3.46 -4.68 2.21
CA GLU A 2 3.06 -3.71 1.17
C GLU A 2 1.64 -3.90 0.61
N ALA A 3 1.17 -5.12 0.34
CA ALA A 3 -0.22 -5.33 -0.12
C ALA A 3 -1.28 -4.85 0.91
N GLY A 4 -1.02 -5.04 2.21
CA GLY A 4 -1.86 -4.53 3.29
C GLY A 4 -1.84 -3.02 3.39
N LEU A 5 -0.68 -2.40 3.19
CA LEU A 5 -0.53 -0.94 3.14
C LEU A 5 -1.26 -0.35 1.93
N VAL A 6 -1.12 -0.97 0.75
CA VAL A 6 -1.84 -0.57 -0.47
C VAL A 6 -3.34 -0.62 -0.24
N ALA A 7 -3.87 -1.69 0.35
CA ALA A 7 -5.29 -1.79 0.69
C ALA A 7 -5.77 -0.76 1.73
N ALA A 8 -4.98 -0.53 2.78
CA ALA A 8 -5.27 0.50 3.77
C ALA A 8 -5.33 1.92 3.16
N THR A 9 -4.66 2.17 2.03
CA THR A 9 -4.66 3.52 1.44
C THR A 9 -6.02 4.05 1.02
N TRP A 10 -7.05 3.24 0.80
CA TRP A 10 -8.37 3.74 0.34
C TRP A 10 -9.55 3.42 1.25
N SER A 11 -9.46 2.39 2.09
CA SER A 11 -10.58 1.99 2.96
C SER A 11 -10.42 2.43 4.40
N ALA A 12 -9.22 2.84 4.82
CA ALA A 12 -8.99 3.32 6.17
C ALA A 12 -9.07 4.84 6.23
N ALA A 13 -9.78 5.36 7.24
CA ALA A 13 -9.53 6.70 7.73
C ALA A 13 -8.08 6.72 8.23
N LEU A 14 -7.17 7.38 7.49
CA LEU A 14 -5.73 7.33 7.79
C LEU A 14 -5.38 7.98 9.14
N ASP A 15 -6.30 8.75 9.72
CA ASP A 15 -6.24 9.30 11.07
C ASP A 15 -6.75 8.32 12.16
N ASP A 16 -7.38 7.22 11.77
CA ASP A 16 -7.84 6.14 12.64
C ASP A 16 -6.91 4.93 12.53
N ALA A 17 -6.05 4.76 13.53
CA ALA A 17 -5.10 3.67 13.59
C ALA A 17 -5.77 2.28 13.70
N ASP A 18 -6.96 2.19 14.32
CA ASP A 18 -7.68 0.93 14.48
C ASP A 18 -8.31 0.49 13.16
N ASP A 19 -8.84 1.44 12.38
CA ASP A 19 -9.37 1.17 11.04
C ASP A 19 -8.25 0.71 10.08
N VAL A 20 -7.08 1.37 10.11
CA VAL A 20 -5.88 0.93 9.36
C VAL A 20 -5.47 -0.49 9.77
N ALA A 21 -5.47 -0.80 11.07
CA ALA A 21 -5.10 -2.12 11.58
C ALA A 21 -6.11 -3.20 11.16
N ALA A 22 -7.41 -2.92 11.23
CA ALA A 22 -8.47 -3.84 10.85
C ALA A 22 -8.41 -4.18 9.35
N VAL A 23 -8.23 -3.19 8.49
CA VAL A 23 -8.06 -3.38 7.04
C VAL A 23 -6.80 -4.20 6.76
N THR A 24 -5.68 -3.86 7.39
CA THR A 24 -4.41 -4.58 7.23
C THR A 24 -4.53 -6.04 7.64
N ALA A 25 -5.21 -6.33 8.75
CA ALA A 25 -5.46 -7.69 9.22
C ALA A 25 -6.33 -8.49 8.24
N ARG A 26 -7.41 -7.87 7.73
CA ARG A 26 -8.29 -8.49 6.72
C ARG A 26 -7.53 -8.85 5.44
N VAL A 27 -6.68 -7.95 4.95
CA VAL A 27 -5.89 -8.18 3.73
C VAL A 27 -4.83 -9.25 3.95
N ARG A 28 -4.19 -9.27 5.12
CA ARG A 28 -3.28 -10.36 5.50
C ARG A 28 -3.98 -11.71 5.45
N ALA A 29 -5.16 -11.82 6.06
CA ALA A 29 -5.96 -13.05 6.05
C ALA A 29 -6.35 -13.48 4.62
N SER A 30 -6.70 -12.52 3.75
CA SER A 30 -7.00 -12.80 2.35
C SER A 30 -5.78 -13.33 1.59
N VAL A 31 -4.62 -12.69 1.74
CA VAL A 31 -3.38 -13.13 1.08
C VAL A 31 -2.93 -14.50 1.59
N GLU A 32 -3.08 -14.77 2.89
CA GLU A 32 -2.82 -16.10 3.45
C GLU A 32 -3.76 -17.16 2.85
N ALA A 33 -5.02 -16.82 2.62
CA ALA A 33 -5.98 -17.70 1.95
C ALA A 33 -5.59 -17.97 0.49
N ASP A 34 -5.15 -16.95 -0.25
CA ASP A 34 -4.69 -17.07 -1.64
C ASP A 34 -3.42 -17.94 -1.75
N ILE A 35 -2.46 -17.75 -0.83
CA ILE A 35 -1.27 -18.60 -0.74
C ILE A 35 -1.67 -20.05 -0.41
N ALA A 36 -2.59 -20.26 0.53
CA ALA A 36 -3.07 -21.59 0.87
C ALA A 36 -3.78 -22.26 -0.31
N GLN A 37 -4.53 -21.49 -1.11
CA GLN A 37 -5.16 -21.97 -2.33
C GLN A 37 -4.12 -22.35 -3.39
N ALA A 38 -3.15 -21.49 -3.67
CA ALA A 38 -2.06 -21.77 -4.61
C ALA A 38 -1.27 -23.02 -4.19
N ARG A 39 -1.05 -23.21 -2.89
CA ARG A 39 -0.45 -24.44 -2.35
C ARG A 39 -1.31 -25.67 -2.60
N ARG A 40 -2.63 -25.60 -2.36
CA ARG A 40 -3.56 -26.71 -2.65
C ARG A 40 -3.56 -27.09 -4.12
N GLU A 41 -3.59 -26.11 -5.01
CA GLU A 41 -3.55 -26.33 -6.46
C GLU A 41 -2.24 -26.97 -6.92
N PHE A 42 -1.10 -26.49 -6.41
CA PHE A 42 0.18 -27.13 -6.66
C PHE A 42 0.22 -28.58 -6.18
N LEU A 43 -0.29 -28.83 -4.97
CA LEU A 43 -0.39 -30.18 -4.40
C LEU A 43 -1.46 -31.06 -5.07
N ALA A 44 -2.33 -30.51 -5.91
CA ALA A 44 -3.23 -31.31 -6.74
C ALA A 44 -2.56 -31.75 -8.06
N LEU A 45 -1.57 -30.98 -8.54
CA LEU A 45 -0.92 -31.19 -9.83
C LEU A 45 0.32 -32.11 -9.76
N VAL A 46 1.03 -32.13 -8.64
CA VAL A 46 2.25 -32.93 -8.51
C VAL A 46 1.94 -34.32 -7.94
N GLU A 47 2.33 -35.41 -8.58
CA GLU A 47 2.20 -36.76 -8.01
C GLU A 47 3.02 -36.90 -6.70
N PRO A 48 2.53 -37.62 -5.67
CA PRO A 48 3.22 -37.74 -4.38
C PRO A 48 4.66 -38.23 -4.52
N GLY A 49 4.91 -39.22 -5.40
CA GLY A 49 6.24 -39.77 -5.66
C GLY A 49 7.22 -38.80 -6.35
N GLY A 50 6.71 -37.78 -7.05
CA GLY A 50 7.54 -36.73 -7.65
C GLY A 50 8.05 -35.71 -6.63
N ARG A 51 7.39 -35.57 -5.48
CA ARG A 51 7.79 -34.65 -4.40
C ARG A 51 8.87 -35.24 -3.51
N ASP A 52 8.79 -36.53 -3.23
CA ASP A 52 9.74 -37.24 -2.40
C ASP A 52 11.06 -37.51 -3.14
N ALA A 53 11.01 -37.57 -4.47
CA ALA A 53 12.19 -37.72 -5.32
C ALA A 53 13.08 -36.46 -5.34
N ASP A 54 12.48 -35.26 -5.26
CA ASP A 54 13.21 -33.99 -5.16
C ASP A 54 12.47 -32.96 -4.28
N PRO A 55 12.66 -33.03 -2.95
CA PRO A 55 11.98 -32.14 -2.01
C PRO A 55 12.44 -30.68 -2.14
N ALA A 56 13.66 -30.43 -2.62
CA ALA A 56 14.19 -29.08 -2.80
C ALA A 56 13.52 -28.37 -3.99
N LEU A 57 13.32 -29.09 -5.09
CA LEU A 57 12.58 -28.59 -6.25
C LEU A 57 11.11 -28.33 -5.89
N ALA A 58 10.47 -29.25 -5.17
CA ALA A 58 9.08 -29.09 -4.72
C ALA A 58 8.90 -27.87 -3.79
N ALA A 59 9.82 -27.66 -2.85
CA ALA A 59 9.81 -26.47 -1.98
C ALA A 59 10.00 -25.17 -2.78
N SER A 60 10.90 -25.17 -3.77
CA SER A 60 11.16 -24.00 -4.61
C SER A 60 9.95 -23.64 -5.48
N ALA A 61 9.29 -24.64 -6.06
CA ALA A 61 8.08 -24.45 -6.86
C ALA A 61 6.91 -23.93 -6.02
N LEU A 62 6.76 -24.42 -4.78
CA LEU A 62 5.77 -23.89 -3.83
C LEU A 62 6.07 -22.43 -3.43
N ALA A 63 7.33 -22.11 -3.13
CA ALA A 63 7.74 -20.75 -2.80
C ALA A 63 7.47 -19.79 -3.97
N PHE A 64 7.75 -20.23 -5.20
CA PHE A 64 7.44 -19.47 -6.41
C PHE A 64 5.93 -19.27 -6.59
N ALA A 65 5.12 -20.32 -6.45
CA ALA A 65 3.66 -20.22 -6.55
C ALA A 65 3.07 -19.26 -5.50
N ALA A 66 3.55 -19.33 -4.26
CA ALA A 66 3.17 -18.41 -3.19
C ALA A 66 3.56 -16.96 -3.51
N LEU A 67 4.78 -16.73 -4.02
CA LEU A 67 5.23 -15.40 -4.45
C LEU A 67 4.32 -14.83 -5.55
N ARG A 68 3.99 -15.65 -6.57
CA ARG A 68 3.10 -15.24 -7.67
C ARG A 68 1.70 -14.87 -7.18
N ALA A 69 1.13 -15.62 -6.23
CA ALA A 69 -0.16 -15.29 -5.62
C ALA A 69 -0.11 -13.92 -4.92
N VAL A 70 0.95 -13.65 -4.16
CA VAL A 70 1.15 -12.36 -3.48
C VAL A 70 1.31 -11.21 -4.48
N GLU A 71 2.12 -11.38 -5.53
CA GLU A 71 2.33 -10.37 -6.56
C GLU A 71 1.02 -10.02 -7.29
N GLN A 72 0.22 -11.04 -7.61
CA GLN A 72 -1.06 -10.84 -8.28
C GLN A 72 -2.05 -10.09 -7.40
N ALA A 73 -2.21 -10.51 -6.14
CA ALA A 73 -3.05 -9.82 -5.17
C ALA A 73 -2.61 -8.35 -4.98
N ALA A 74 -1.30 -8.10 -4.85
CA ALA A 74 -0.75 -6.75 -4.73
C ALA A 74 -1.06 -5.88 -5.97
N GLY A 75 -0.98 -6.47 -7.17
CA GLY A 75 -1.33 -5.80 -8.42
C GLY A 75 -2.82 -5.43 -8.50
N GLU A 76 -3.70 -6.30 -8.02
CA GLU A 76 -5.14 -6.03 -7.91
C GLU A 76 -5.45 -4.93 -6.92
N TYR A 77 -4.88 -4.99 -5.72
CA TYR A 77 -5.04 -3.95 -4.72
C TYR A 77 -4.56 -2.59 -5.26
N ARG A 78 -3.41 -2.54 -5.93
CA ARG A 78 -2.91 -1.30 -6.54
C ARG A 78 -3.86 -0.76 -7.61
N ARG A 79 -4.42 -1.62 -8.47
CA ARG A 79 -5.38 -1.20 -9.50
C ARG A 79 -6.65 -0.63 -8.86
N CYS A 80 -7.19 -1.29 -7.84
CA CYS A 80 -8.35 -0.81 -7.09
C CYS A 80 -8.05 0.55 -6.41
N ALA A 81 -6.88 0.69 -5.78
CA ALA A 81 -6.44 1.95 -5.18
C ALA A 81 -6.48 3.11 -6.17
N LEU A 82 -5.84 2.91 -7.33
CA LEU A 82 -5.75 3.94 -8.37
C LEU A 82 -7.14 4.28 -8.94
N ALA A 83 -8.01 3.28 -9.11
CA ALA A 83 -9.38 3.50 -9.57
C ALA A 83 -10.19 4.33 -8.57
N MET A 84 -10.05 4.09 -7.27
CA MET A 84 -10.71 4.86 -6.23
C MET A 84 -10.13 6.26 -6.08
N LEU A 85 -8.80 6.38 -6.02
CA LEU A 85 -8.10 7.67 -5.94
C LEU A 85 -8.37 8.54 -7.18
N GLY A 86 -8.55 7.94 -8.36
CA GLY A 86 -8.97 8.66 -9.56
C GLY A 86 -10.38 9.27 -9.48
N ARG A 87 -11.23 8.81 -8.56
CA ARG A 87 -12.58 9.34 -8.33
C ARG A 87 -12.62 10.43 -7.27
N THR A 88 -11.49 10.76 -6.62
CA THR A 88 -11.49 11.77 -5.56
C THR A 88 -11.65 13.18 -6.15
N PRO A 89 -12.10 14.16 -5.35
CA PRO A 89 -12.23 15.55 -5.78
C PRO A 89 -10.92 16.14 -6.32
N GLU A 90 -9.77 15.78 -5.75
CA GLU A 90 -8.44 16.26 -6.16
C GLU A 90 -8.09 15.76 -7.56
N ALA A 91 -8.23 14.45 -7.81
CA ALA A 91 -7.99 13.87 -9.13
C ALA A 91 -9.00 14.41 -10.17
N GLY A 92 -10.25 14.63 -9.75
CA GLY A 92 -11.27 15.27 -10.58
C GLY A 92 -10.95 16.73 -10.92
N ALA A 93 -10.41 17.50 -9.97
CA ALA A 93 -10.02 18.89 -10.19
C ALA A 93 -8.86 18.99 -11.18
N GLU A 94 -7.84 18.13 -11.03
CA GLU A 94 -6.70 18.12 -11.95
C GLU A 94 -7.09 17.65 -13.36
N ALA A 95 -7.99 16.66 -13.45
CA ALA A 95 -8.58 16.25 -14.72
C ALA A 95 -9.32 17.42 -15.41
N ARG A 96 -10.13 18.18 -14.66
CA ARG A 96 -10.84 19.36 -15.20
C ARG A 96 -9.87 20.45 -15.65
N ARG A 97 -8.81 20.72 -14.89
CA ARG A 97 -7.77 21.69 -15.28
C ARG A 97 -7.09 21.28 -16.58
N ALA A 98 -6.65 20.04 -16.69
CA ALA A 98 -6.03 19.51 -17.90
C ALA A 98 -6.97 19.55 -19.11
N TYR A 99 -8.25 19.22 -18.91
CA TYR A 99 -9.28 19.31 -19.95
C TYR A 99 -9.40 20.73 -20.51
N VAL A 100 -9.53 21.73 -19.62
CA VAL A 100 -9.66 23.15 -20.00
C VAL A 100 -8.39 23.65 -20.68
N ILE A 101 -7.21 23.29 -20.19
CA ILE A 101 -5.93 23.67 -20.81
C ILE A 101 -5.84 23.12 -22.24
N GLU A 102 -6.19 21.85 -22.42
CA GLU A 102 -6.09 21.19 -23.72
C GLU A 102 -7.12 21.76 -24.72
N GLN A 103 -8.35 22.03 -24.28
CA GLN A 103 -9.35 22.72 -25.11
C GLN A 103 -8.90 24.11 -25.57
N ASN A 104 -8.15 24.84 -24.74
CA ASN A 104 -7.69 26.20 -25.04
C ASN A 104 -6.43 26.25 -25.92
N ARG A 105 -5.93 25.10 -26.40
CA ARG A 105 -4.77 25.08 -27.28
C ARG A 105 -5.04 25.80 -28.60
N ARG A 106 -3.98 26.41 -29.14
CA ARG A 106 -4.04 27.28 -30.32
C ARG A 106 -4.72 26.62 -31.53
N TRP A 107 -4.48 25.33 -31.76
CA TRP A 107 -5.06 24.58 -32.87
C TRP A 107 -6.52 24.16 -32.66
N PHE A 108 -7.02 24.18 -31.41
CA PHE A 108 -8.43 23.90 -31.10
C PHE A 108 -9.27 25.17 -30.86
N ARG A 109 -8.66 26.36 -30.72
CA ARG A 109 -9.39 27.62 -30.50
C ARG A 109 -10.48 27.93 -31.52
N ALA A 110 -10.27 27.57 -32.80
CA ALA A 110 -11.25 27.82 -33.86
C ALA A 110 -12.44 26.85 -33.81
N ASN A 111 -12.28 25.68 -33.19
CA ASN A 111 -13.34 24.69 -33.01
C ASN A 111 -13.13 23.87 -31.73
N PRO A 112 -13.36 24.47 -30.54
CA PRO A 112 -13.05 23.82 -29.26
C PRO A 112 -13.99 22.64 -28.95
N ASN A 113 -15.15 22.60 -29.61
CA ASN A 113 -16.15 21.53 -29.49
C ASN A 113 -16.04 20.50 -30.62
N GLY A 114 -15.05 20.61 -31.50
CA GLY A 114 -14.80 19.63 -32.55
C GLY A 114 -14.42 18.27 -31.95
N ALA A 115 -14.75 17.19 -32.65
CA ALA A 115 -14.51 15.82 -32.18
C ALA A 115 -13.04 15.61 -31.75
N ASP A 116 -12.08 16.12 -32.52
CA ASP A 116 -10.65 16.00 -32.21
C ASP A 116 -10.25 16.81 -30.97
N ALA A 117 -10.83 18.01 -30.78
CA ALA A 117 -10.58 18.85 -29.61
C ALA A 117 -11.11 18.19 -28.34
N VAL A 118 -12.33 17.65 -28.41
CA VAL A 118 -12.97 16.93 -27.30
C VAL A 118 -12.20 15.66 -26.96
N ALA A 119 -11.78 14.88 -27.97
CA ALA A 119 -11.01 13.65 -27.76
C ALA A 119 -9.63 13.94 -27.16
N ALA A 120 -8.92 14.97 -27.65
CA ALA A 120 -7.63 15.37 -27.10
C ALA A 120 -7.77 15.85 -25.64
N ALA A 121 -8.78 16.69 -25.36
CA ALA A 121 -9.02 17.19 -24.01
C ALA A 121 -9.43 16.07 -23.04
N ALA A 122 -10.28 15.13 -23.46
CA ALA A 122 -10.64 13.96 -22.67
C ALA A 122 -9.42 13.09 -22.34
N LYS A 123 -8.57 12.81 -23.34
CA LYS A 123 -7.32 12.07 -23.15
C LYS A 123 -6.38 12.77 -22.18
N ALA A 124 -6.24 14.10 -22.27
CA ALA A 124 -5.44 14.88 -21.34
C ALA A 124 -5.99 14.83 -19.91
N ALA A 125 -7.31 14.93 -19.76
CA ALA A 125 -8.01 14.82 -18.48
C ALA A 125 -7.81 13.45 -17.82
N ASP A 126 -7.96 12.37 -18.57
CA ASP A 126 -7.75 11.01 -18.06
C ASP A 126 -6.29 10.75 -17.67
N ALA A 127 -5.34 11.24 -18.48
CA ALA A 127 -3.93 11.16 -18.13
C ALA A 127 -3.59 11.95 -16.86
N ALA A 128 -4.18 13.14 -16.69
CA ALA A 128 -4.03 13.94 -15.49
C ALA A 128 -4.62 13.25 -14.25
N ARG A 129 -5.85 12.73 -14.36
CA ARG A 129 -6.50 11.93 -13.31
C ARG A 129 -5.62 10.75 -12.87
N ALA A 130 -5.08 10.01 -13.83
CA ALA A 130 -4.22 8.86 -13.54
C ALA A 130 -2.93 9.26 -12.82
N ARG A 131 -2.27 10.34 -13.26
CA ARG A 131 -1.07 10.87 -12.58
C ARG A 131 -1.38 11.33 -11.15
N THR A 132 -2.49 12.04 -10.94
CA THR A 132 -2.89 12.48 -9.61
C THR A 132 -3.21 11.30 -8.70
N ALA A 133 -3.92 10.28 -9.20
CA ALA A 133 -4.17 9.06 -8.43
C ALA A 133 -2.88 8.34 -8.03
N GLN A 134 -1.88 8.29 -8.92
CA GLN A 134 -0.56 7.72 -8.61
C GLN A 134 0.18 8.53 -7.55
N TYR A 135 0.16 9.86 -7.64
CA TYR A 135 0.75 10.74 -6.65
C TYR A 135 0.11 10.55 -5.27
N LEU A 136 -1.23 10.58 -5.21
CA LEU A 136 -1.98 10.37 -3.97
C LEU A 136 -1.68 8.98 -3.35
N LEU A 137 -1.57 7.94 -4.17
CA LEU A 137 -1.19 6.61 -3.71
C LEU A 137 0.20 6.62 -3.06
N ALA A 138 1.18 7.24 -3.72
CA ALA A 138 2.54 7.33 -3.19
C ALA A 138 2.57 8.08 -1.84
N THR A 139 1.89 9.22 -1.76
CA THR A 139 1.79 10.02 -0.53
C THR A 139 1.14 9.23 0.61
N ARG A 140 0.02 8.54 0.35
CA ARG A 140 -0.67 7.74 1.38
C ARG A 140 0.16 6.56 1.85
N LEU A 141 0.89 5.89 0.94
CA LEU A 141 1.81 4.80 1.32
C LEU A 141 2.95 5.31 2.21
N GLU A 142 3.50 6.50 1.93
CA GLU A 142 4.50 7.13 2.77
C GLU A 142 3.95 7.45 4.17
N GLN A 143 2.75 8.05 4.24
CA GLN A 143 2.07 8.33 5.51
C GLN A 143 1.87 7.05 6.34
N LEU A 144 1.41 5.97 5.72
CA LEU A 144 1.23 4.70 6.41
C LEU A 144 2.56 4.09 6.89
N ARG A 145 3.64 4.23 6.12
CA ARG A 145 4.97 3.76 6.55
C ARG A 145 5.46 4.55 7.77
N VAL A 146 5.27 5.86 7.78
CA VAL A 146 5.61 6.71 8.93
C VAL A 146 4.78 6.34 10.16
N GLN A 147 3.47 6.14 9.99
CA GLN A 147 2.59 5.70 11.08
C GLN A 147 2.96 4.33 11.61
N ALA A 148 3.33 3.38 10.75
CA ALA A 148 3.77 2.05 11.18
C ALA A 148 5.09 2.09 11.97
N ALA A 149 5.96 3.07 11.71
CA ALA A 149 7.23 3.25 12.41
C ALA A 149 7.08 3.93 13.79
N ALA A 150 6.05 4.76 13.99
CA ALA A 150 5.87 5.52 15.23
C ALA A 150 5.70 4.63 16.49
N PRO A 151 4.93 3.52 16.49
CA PRO A 151 4.85 2.59 17.62
C PRO A 151 6.20 1.94 17.95
N THR A 152 6.98 1.58 16.93
CA THR A 152 8.30 0.95 17.14
C THR A 152 9.31 1.91 17.75
N GLU A 153 9.29 3.19 17.36
CA GLU A 153 10.15 4.21 17.97
C GLU A 153 9.73 4.58 19.39
N ALA A 154 8.42 4.61 19.67
CA ALA A 154 7.91 4.86 21.02
C ALA A 154 8.30 3.72 21.98
N ALA A 155 8.19 2.47 21.53
CA ALA A 155 8.65 1.31 22.29
C ALA A 155 10.17 1.32 22.51
N ALA A 156 10.96 1.63 21.49
CA ALA A 156 12.42 1.76 21.61
C ALA A 156 12.83 2.86 22.60
N ARG A 157 12.17 4.04 22.54
CA ARG A 157 12.40 5.14 23.50
C ARG A 157 12.01 4.74 24.93
N ALA A 158 10.90 4.03 25.12
CA ALA A 158 10.49 3.57 26.45
C ALA A 158 11.51 2.58 27.06
N VAL A 159 12.07 1.68 26.25
CA VAL A 159 13.15 0.77 26.66
C VAL A 159 14.40 1.56 27.05
N ASP A 160 14.77 2.59 26.29
CA ASP A 160 15.93 3.44 26.60
C ASP A 160 15.74 4.23 27.92
N TRP A 161 14.56 4.80 28.14
CA TRP A 161 14.21 5.46 29.42
C TRP A 161 14.22 4.50 30.61
N SER A 162 13.77 3.25 30.42
CA SER A 162 13.80 2.23 31.46
C SER A 162 15.23 1.79 31.81
N ALA A 163 16.09 1.68 30.79
CA ALA A 163 17.51 1.37 30.95
C ALA A 163 18.27 2.55 31.61
N ALA A 164 17.95 3.79 31.23
CA ALA A 164 18.50 5.00 31.85
C ALA A 164 18.07 5.14 33.31
N ARG A 165 16.82 4.78 33.65
CA ARG A 165 16.33 4.73 35.04
C ARG A 165 17.02 3.62 35.85
N ALA A 166 17.30 2.47 35.25
CA ALA A 166 18.03 1.37 35.89
C ALA A 166 19.53 1.65 36.08
N ARG A 167 20.13 2.54 35.29
CA ARG A 167 21.54 2.96 35.40
C ARG A 167 21.78 4.12 36.36
N ARG A 168 20.75 4.63 37.02
CA ARG A 168 20.88 5.71 38.02
C ARG A 168 21.40 5.07 39.34
N PRO A 169 22.63 5.32 39.79
CA PRO A 169 23.07 4.83 41.09
C PRO A 169 22.25 5.51 42.18
N ALA A 170 21.89 4.74 43.22
CA ALA A 170 21.19 5.18 44.42
C ALA A 170 22.05 6.17 45.23
N LEU A 171 22.16 7.41 44.75
CA LEU A 171 22.65 8.54 45.55
C LEU A 171 21.44 9.20 46.20
N ASP A 172 20.84 8.52 47.16
CA ASP A 172 19.91 9.13 48.14
C ASP A 172 19.74 8.17 49.34
N ARG A 173 20.84 7.87 50.03
CA ARG A 173 20.76 7.32 51.39
C ARG A 173 22.00 7.54 52.24
N GLU A 174 22.56 8.74 52.27
CA GLU A 174 23.48 9.12 53.34
C GLU A 174 23.74 10.64 53.30
N VAL A 175 22.84 11.44 53.90
CA VAL A 175 23.18 12.62 54.75
C VAL A 175 21.87 13.06 55.42
N ALA A 176 21.64 12.56 56.63
CA ALA A 176 20.98 13.29 57.73
C ALA A 176 20.98 12.37 58.97
N GLY A 177 22.17 12.11 59.49
CA GLY A 177 22.40 11.38 60.71
C GLY A 177 23.59 12.01 61.43
N ARG A 178 23.25 12.88 62.40
CA ARG A 178 24.09 13.64 63.34
C ARG A 178 24.62 14.98 62.85
#